data_AF-A0A7K0A8K6-F1
#
_entry.id   AF-A0A7K0A8K6-F1
#
_cell.length_a   1.000
_cell.length_b   1.000
_cell.length_c   1.000
_cell.angle_alpha   90.00
_cell.angle_beta   90.00
_cell.angle_gamma   90.00
#
_symmetry.space_group_name_H-M   'P 1'
#
loop_
_entity.id
_entity.type
_entity.pdbx_description
1 polymer ?
#
loop_
_entity_poly.entity_id
_entity_poly.type
_entity_poly.pdbx_seq_one_letter_code
_entity_poly.pdbx_strand_id
1 'polypeptide(L)'
;IGPGERPYKEGCLVADRDPREVHPVLAPHPEYNFSFDPAWVRLIEFYCPGCTTMIENEYLPPGHPLTWDIELDLDALARKYAEGAA
;
A
#
# COMPACT_ATOMS: atom_id res chain seq x y z
N ILE A 1 -11.49 8.10 -0.87
CA ILE A 1 -11.51 6.62 -0.71
C ILE A 1 -12.11 6.18 0.63
N GLY A 2 -12.08 6.99 1.68
CA GLY A 2 -12.87 6.77 2.90
C GLY A 2 -12.82 8.01 3.81
N PRO A 3 -13.37 7.93 5.04
CA PRO A 3 -13.15 8.93 6.09
C PRO A 3 -11.65 9.10 6.40
N GLY A 4 -11.22 10.31 6.78
CA GLY A 4 -9.80 10.64 6.99
C GLY A 4 -9.21 10.12 8.31
N GLU A 5 -10.07 9.67 9.23
CA GLU A 5 -9.73 9.10 10.54
C GLU A 5 -9.44 7.59 10.46
N ARG A 6 -9.64 6.99 9.28
CA ARG A 6 -9.41 5.56 9.01
C ARG A 6 -8.23 5.40 8.05
N PRO A 7 -7.54 4.25 8.04
CA PRO A 7 -6.54 3.95 7.04
C PRO A 7 -7.18 4.07 5.65
N TYR A 8 -6.61 4.93 4.80
CA TYR A 8 -7.18 5.18 3.47
C TYR A 8 -7.25 3.90 2.62
N LYS A 9 -6.36 2.93 2.90
CA LYS A 9 -6.29 1.60 2.31
C LYS A 9 -7.55 0.76 2.50
N GLU A 10 -8.34 0.98 3.56
CA GLU A 10 -9.63 0.28 3.78
C GLU A 10 -10.65 0.57 2.66
N GLY A 11 -10.50 1.71 1.97
CA GLY A 11 -11.36 2.13 0.87
C GLY A 11 -10.84 1.77 -0.53
N CYS A 12 -9.71 1.07 -0.62
CA CYS A 12 -9.10 0.68 -1.89
C CYS A 12 -9.57 -0.70 -2.35
N LEU A 13 -9.49 -0.94 -3.66
CA LEU A 13 -9.43 -2.31 -4.18
C LEU A 13 -8.03 -2.85 -3.91
N VAL A 14 -7.92 -4.11 -3.47
CA VAL A 14 -6.65 -4.73 -3.11
C VAL A 14 -6.33 -5.88 -4.03
N ALA A 15 -5.11 -5.93 -4.55
CA ALA A 15 -4.57 -7.08 -5.27
C ALA A 15 -3.38 -7.68 -4.52
N ASP A 16 -3.39 -9.00 -4.34
CA ASP A 16 -2.24 -9.77 -3.87
C ASP A 16 -1.50 -10.32 -5.10
N ARG A 17 -0.39 -9.65 -5.46
CA ARG A 17 0.35 -9.93 -6.68
C ARG A 17 1.59 -10.75 -6.43
N ASP A 18 1.87 -11.67 -7.36
CA ASP A 18 3.13 -12.38 -7.35
C ASP A 18 4.29 -11.42 -7.64
N PRO A 19 5.31 -11.33 -6.77
CA PRO A 19 6.42 -10.40 -6.97
C PRO A 19 7.15 -10.64 -8.29
N ARG A 20 7.11 -11.86 -8.85
CA ARG A 20 7.74 -12.24 -10.12
C ARG A 20 7.10 -11.58 -11.34
N GLU A 21 5.88 -11.07 -11.21
CA GLU A 21 5.21 -10.31 -12.28
C GLU A 21 5.72 -8.87 -12.41
N VAL A 22 6.33 -8.34 -11.35
CA VAL A 22 6.92 -6.99 -11.32
C VAL A 22 8.44 -7.06 -11.44
N HIS A 23 9.05 -8.01 -10.72
CA HIS A 23 10.48 -8.28 -10.74
C HIS A 23 10.72 -9.61 -11.45
N PRO A 24 10.98 -9.61 -12.77
CA PRO A 24 11.12 -10.84 -13.52
C PRO A 24 12.34 -11.65 -13.05
N VAL A 25 12.26 -12.97 -13.24
CA VAL A 25 13.39 -13.88 -13.02
C VAL A 25 14.41 -13.69 -14.14
N LEU A 26 15.63 -13.23 -13.81
CA LEU A 26 16.65 -12.85 -14.79
C LEU A 26 17.92 -13.72 -14.72
N ALA A 27 18.11 -14.50 -13.66
CA ALA A 27 19.26 -15.40 -13.51
C ALA A 27 18.84 -16.88 -13.68
N PRO A 28 19.77 -17.77 -14.09
CA PRO A 28 19.49 -19.20 -14.22
C PRO A 28 19.43 -19.92 -12.85
N HIS A 29 19.94 -19.29 -11.79
CA HIS A 29 19.90 -19.88 -10.46
C HIS A 29 18.47 -19.85 -9.91
N PRO A 30 17.93 -20.98 -9.39
CA PRO A 30 16.54 -21.08 -8.97
C PRO A 30 16.20 -20.24 -7.74
N GLU A 31 17.11 -20.14 -6.76
CA GLU A 31 16.87 -19.41 -5.50
C GLU A 31 17.49 -18.01 -5.49
N TYR A 32 18.79 -17.89 -5.80
CA TYR A 32 19.48 -16.60 -5.90
C TYR A 32 19.20 -15.90 -7.23
N ASN A 33 18.11 -15.14 -7.27
CA ASN A 33 17.67 -14.41 -8.45
C ASN A 33 17.53 -12.91 -8.19
N PHE A 34 17.26 -12.14 -9.25
CA PHE A 34 16.90 -10.72 -9.18
C PHE A 34 15.38 -10.52 -8.97
N SER A 35 14.74 -11.52 -8.36
CA SER A 35 13.32 -11.56 -8.04
C SER A 35 13.15 -12.06 -6.61
N PHE A 36 11.95 -11.91 -6.06
CA PHE A 36 11.60 -12.38 -4.74
C PHE A 36 10.87 -13.74 -4.78
N ASP A 37 11.05 -14.53 -3.72
CA ASP A 37 10.27 -15.75 -3.49
C ASP A 37 8.86 -15.38 -2.98
N PRO A 38 7.77 -15.79 -3.68
CA PRO A 38 6.40 -15.48 -3.28
C PRO A 38 5.97 -16.09 -1.94
N ALA A 39 6.68 -17.10 -1.44
CA ALA A 39 6.43 -17.66 -0.11
C ALA A 39 7.00 -16.77 1.02
N TRP A 40 7.91 -15.86 0.69
CA TRP A 40 8.56 -14.96 1.65
C TRP A 40 7.96 -13.58 1.62
N VAL A 41 7.54 -13.10 0.45
CA VAL A 41 6.97 -11.77 0.26
C VAL A 41 5.89 -11.78 -0.80
N ARG A 42 4.84 -11.01 -0.56
CA ARG A 42 3.77 -10.68 -1.48
C ARG A 42 3.82 -9.20 -1.80
N LEU A 43 3.46 -8.83 -3.02
CA LEU A 43 3.29 -7.45 -3.40
C LEU A 43 1.80 -7.10 -3.31
N ILE A 44 1.42 -6.34 -2.30
CA ILE A 44 0.05 -5.92 -2.09
C ILE A 44 -0.13 -4.56 -2.76
N GLU A 45 -1.01 -4.48 -3.75
CA GLU A 45 -1.27 -3.25 -4.51
C GLU A 45 -2.65 -2.70 -4.14
N PHE A 46 -2.73 -1.39 -3.91
CA PHE A 46 -3.95 -0.68 -3.51
C PHE A 46 -4.40 0.26 -4.62
N TYR A 47 -5.61 0.05 -5.12
CA TYR A 47 -6.15 0.76 -6.28
C TYR A 47 -7.38 1.61 -5.92
N CYS A 48 -7.49 2.77 -6.57
CA CYS A 48 -8.69 3.60 -6.51
C CYS A 48 -9.90 2.84 -7.07
N PRO A 49 -11.02 2.71 -6.33
CA PRO A 49 -12.19 1.98 -6.81
C PRO A 49 -12.92 2.65 -7.98
N GLY A 50 -12.69 3.95 -8.24
CA GLY A 50 -13.34 4.68 -9.32
C GLY A 50 -12.59 4.63 -10.65
N CYS A 51 -11.27 4.79 -10.62
CA CYS A 51 -10.44 4.92 -11.83
C CYS A 51 -9.31 3.91 -11.93
N THR A 52 -9.18 3.00 -10.96
CA THR A 52 -8.13 1.94 -10.91
C THR A 52 -6.69 2.43 -10.90
N THR A 53 -6.45 3.71 -10.62
CA THR A 53 -5.09 4.22 -10.37
C THR A 53 -4.50 3.53 -9.15
N MET A 54 -3.28 3.00 -9.27
CA MET A 54 -2.53 2.46 -8.14
C MET A 54 -2.14 3.61 -7.21
N ILE A 55 -2.67 3.59 -5.99
CA ILE A 55 -2.47 4.62 -4.97
C ILE A 55 -1.23 4.30 -4.14
N GLU A 56 -1.06 3.02 -3.78
CA GLU A 56 0.04 2.55 -2.92
C GLU A 56 0.39 1.08 -3.25
N ASN A 57 1.59 0.64 -2.85
CA ASN A 57 1.97 -0.76 -2.80
C ASN A 57 2.79 -1.09 -1.54
N GLU A 58 2.70 -2.34 -1.06
CA GLU A 58 3.49 -2.83 0.07
C GLU A 58 4.11 -4.19 -0.25
N TYR A 59 5.38 -4.36 0.13
CA TYR A 59 6.07 -5.66 0.13
C TYR A 59 5.97 -6.25 1.52
N LEU A 60 5.09 -7.24 1.71
CA LEU A 60 4.81 -7.83 3.01
C LEU A 60 4.95 -9.35 3.00
N PRO A 61 5.45 -9.97 4.08
CA PRO A 61 5.36 -11.41 4.23
C PRO A 61 3.89 -11.89 4.23
N PRO A 62 3.61 -13.09 3.68
CA PRO A 62 2.26 -13.67 3.75
C PRO A 62 1.71 -13.68 5.19
N GLY A 63 0.52 -13.11 5.39
CA GLY A 63 -0.15 -13.04 6.69
C GLY A 63 0.28 -11.87 7.59
N HIS A 64 1.25 -11.05 7.18
CA HIS A 64 1.57 -9.81 7.87
C HIS A 64 0.37 -8.84 7.79
N PRO A 65 0.04 -8.09 8.86
CA PRO A 65 -1.01 -7.08 8.80
C PRO A 65 -0.67 -5.95 7.82
N LEU A 66 -1.67 -5.42 7.11
CA LEU A 66 -1.49 -4.25 6.25
C LEU A 66 -1.14 -3.03 7.10
N THR A 67 -0.19 -2.21 6.63
CA THR A 67 0.33 -1.09 7.43
C THR A 67 -0.64 0.09 7.45
N TRP A 68 -0.96 0.59 8.65
CA TRP A 68 -1.55 1.92 8.80
C TRP A 68 -0.41 2.96 8.77
N ASP A 69 -0.15 3.47 7.57
CA ASP A 69 0.96 4.37 7.25
C ASP A 69 0.65 5.85 7.45
N ILE A 70 -0.63 6.24 7.34
CA ILE A 70 -1.06 7.64 7.52
C ILE A 70 -2.20 7.74 8.54
N GLU A 71 -1.88 8.29 9.71
CA GLU A 71 -2.83 8.65 10.76
C GLU A 71 -2.97 10.18 10.85
N LEU A 72 -4.16 10.70 10.52
CA LEU A 72 -4.42 12.14 10.53
C LEU A 72 -5.13 12.58 11.80
N ASP A 73 -4.56 13.56 12.50
CA ASP A 73 -5.27 14.34 13.52
C ASP A 73 -6.03 15.49 12.85
N LEU A 74 -7.25 15.19 12.41
CA LEU A 74 -8.10 16.16 11.70
C LEU A 74 -8.55 17.31 12.60
N ASP A 75 -8.72 17.07 13.90
CA ASP A 75 -9.09 18.12 14.85
C ASP A 75 -7.95 19.11 15.05
N ALA A 76 -6.71 18.64 15.19
CA ALA A 76 -5.53 19.50 15.26
C ALA A 76 -5.34 20.27 13.96
N LEU A 77 -5.56 19.63 12.81
CA LEU A 77 -5.49 20.29 11.52
C LEU A 77 -6.53 21.42 11.41
N ALA A 78 -7.78 21.15 11.80
CA ALA A 78 -8.85 22.15 11.81
C ALA A 78 -8.51 23.33 12.73
N ARG A 79 -8.05 23.06 13.97
CA ARG A 79 -7.62 24.11 14.91
C ARG A 79 -6.52 25.01 14.34
N LYS A 80 -5.51 24.41 13.71
CA LYS A 80 -4.36 25.15 13.12
C LYS A 80 -4.81 26.18 12.08
N TYR A 81 -5.80 25.85 11.25
CA TYR A 81 -6.25 26.72 10.17
C TYR A 81 -7.48 27.57 10.51
N ALA A 82 -8.16 27.30 11.64
CA ALA A 82 -9.22 28.16 12.15
C ALA A 82 -8.70 29.56 12.52
N GLU A 83 -7.44 29.68 12.95
CA GLU A 83 -6.82 30.95 13.37
C GLU A 83 -6.14 31.72 12.22
N GLY A 84 -5.84 31.05 11.09
CA GLY A 84 -5.14 31.63 9.94
C GLY A 84 -6.05 32.11 8.80
N ALA A 85 -7.37 32.06 8.97
CA ALA A 85 -8.37 32.45 7.96
C ALA A 85 -8.95 33.87 8.17
N ALA A 86 -8.32 34.69 9.01
CA ALA A 86 -8.67 36.09 9.25
C ALA A 86 -7.85 37.06 8.39
#